data_AF-W0Q8Q2-F1
#
_entry.id   AF-W0Q8Q2-F1
#
_cell.length_a   1.000
_cell.length_b   1.000
_cell.length_c   1.000
_cell.angle_alpha   90.00
_cell.angle_beta   90.00
_cell.angle_gamma   90.00
#
_symmetry.space_group_name_H-M   'P 1'
#
loop_
_entity.id
_entity.type
_entity.pdbx_description
1 polymer ?
#
loop_
_entity_poly.entity_id
_entity_poly.type
_entity_poly.pdbx_seq_one_letter_code
_entity_poly.pdbx_strand_id
1 'polypeptide(L)'
;MKNKLTIDDIKGVIVNEQYVVNGTLTICVLTLKNGYKVTGESACLDVANFDVEIGESVAHAKAVSKIWELEGYLLAQKRYEEVKNAKG
;
A
#
# COMPACT_ATOMS: atom_id res chain seq x y z
N MET A 1 9.01 6.55 22.17
CA MET A 1 8.04 5.83 21.31
C MET A 1 8.07 6.41 19.90
N LYS A 2 7.91 5.57 18.89
CA LYS A 2 7.81 6.00 17.49
C LYS A 2 6.54 6.84 17.30
N ASN A 3 6.65 7.98 16.65
CA ASN A 3 5.54 8.94 16.47
C ASN A 3 5.33 9.39 15.02
N LYS A 4 6.12 8.84 14.08
CA LYS A 4 6.04 9.11 12.65
C LYS A 4 6.38 7.84 11.87
N LEU A 5 5.89 7.76 10.64
CA LEU A 5 6.27 6.75 9.67
C LEU A 5 7.22 7.35 8.63
N THR A 6 8.10 6.54 8.10
CA THR A 6 8.98 6.87 6.98
C THR A 6 8.63 6.02 5.77
N ILE A 7 9.13 6.39 4.60
CA ILE A 7 8.98 5.54 3.41
C ILE A 7 9.63 4.16 3.60
N ASP A 8 10.72 4.08 4.37
CA ASP A 8 11.40 2.80 4.66
C ASP A 8 10.54 1.89 5.54
N ASP A 9 9.70 2.46 6.41
CA ASP A 9 8.73 1.68 7.18
C ASP A 9 7.70 1.03 6.24
N ILE A 10 7.17 1.82 5.29
CA ILE A 10 6.16 1.36 4.34
C ILE A 10 6.74 0.33 3.37
N LYS A 11 7.92 0.60 2.79
CA LYS A 11 8.62 -0.36 1.94
C LYS A 11 9.00 -1.61 2.73
N GLY A 12 9.38 -1.43 3.99
CA GLY A 12 9.82 -2.50 4.87
C GLY A 12 8.73 -3.49 5.26
N VAL A 13 7.44 -3.17 5.08
CA VAL A 13 6.34 -4.14 5.31
C VAL A 13 5.95 -4.94 4.08
N ILE A 14 6.38 -4.54 2.87
CA ILE A 14 6.07 -5.23 1.61
C ILE A 14 7.07 -6.38 1.43
N VAL A 15 6.58 -7.58 1.12
CA VAL A 15 7.41 -8.78 0.90
C VAL A 15 7.24 -9.42 -0.47
N ASN A 16 6.18 -9.06 -1.20
CA ASN A 16 5.97 -9.53 -2.56
C ASN A 16 5.12 -8.54 -3.34
N GLU A 17 5.30 -8.53 -4.66
CA GLU A 17 4.60 -7.67 -5.60
C GLU A 17 4.22 -8.47 -6.84
N GLN A 18 2.99 -8.33 -7.30
CA GLN A 18 2.46 -9.02 -8.47
C GLN A 18 1.55 -8.08 -9.27
N TYR A 19 1.54 -8.24 -10.59
CA TYR A 19 0.69 -7.46 -11.48
C TYR A 19 -0.27 -8.36 -12.25
N VAL A 20 -1.52 -7.90 -12.38
CA VAL A 20 -2.53 -8.48 -13.27
C VAL A 20 -2.93 -7.41 -14.27
N VAL A 21 -2.65 -7.68 -15.54
CA VAL A 21 -3.00 -6.78 -16.65
C VAL A 21 -4.16 -7.39 -17.44
N ASN A 22 -5.21 -6.60 -17.67
CA ASN A 22 -6.38 -6.98 -18.45
C ASN A 22 -6.83 -5.81 -19.33
N GLY A 23 -6.40 -5.80 -20.59
CA GLY A 23 -6.65 -4.68 -21.50
C GLY A 23 -5.99 -3.41 -20.98
N THR A 24 -6.78 -2.37 -20.71
CA THR A 24 -6.29 -1.09 -20.17
C THR A 24 -6.26 -1.03 -18.64
N LEU A 25 -6.63 -2.12 -17.96
CA LEU A 25 -6.62 -2.24 -16.50
C LEU A 25 -5.34 -2.94 -16.03
N THR A 26 -4.60 -2.30 -15.13
CA THR A 26 -3.49 -2.91 -14.40
C THR A 26 -3.80 -2.89 -12.91
N ILE A 27 -3.68 -4.06 -12.27
CA ILE A 27 -3.82 -4.22 -10.82
C ILE A 27 -2.46 -4.61 -10.24
N CYS A 28 -1.93 -3.79 -9.35
CA CYS A 28 -0.81 -4.13 -8.49
C CYS A 28 -1.34 -4.82 -7.22
N VAL A 29 -0.76 -5.96 -6.86
CA VAL A 29 -1.05 -6.70 -5.63
C VAL A 29 0.22 -6.78 -4.79
N LEU A 30 0.24 -6.03 -3.68
CA LEU A 30 1.31 -6.05 -2.70
C LEU A 30 0.94 -6.99 -1.56
N THR A 31 1.84 -7.92 -1.25
CA THR A 31 1.71 -8.79 -0.06
C THR A 31 2.56 -8.22 1.06
N LEU A 32 1.96 -8.03 2.23
CA LEU A 32 2.63 -7.53 3.43
C LEU A 32 3.24 -8.68 4.25
N LYS A 33 4.17 -8.36 5.16
CA LYS A 33 4.84 -9.31 6.07
C LYS A 33 3.87 -10.21 6.85
N ASN A 34 2.68 -9.72 7.16
CA ASN A 34 1.64 -10.47 7.87
C ASN A 34 0.74 -11.31 6.94
N GLY A 35 1.04 -11.38 5.64
CA GLY A 35 0.25 -12.08 4.63
C GLY A 35 -0.96 -11.31 4.09
N TYR A 36 -1.25 -10.11 4.62
CA TYR A 36 -2.34 -9.27 4.11
C TYR A 36 -2.01 -8.76 2.71
N LYS A 37 -3.01 -8.74 1.82
CA LYS A 37 -2.85 -8.27 0.44
C LYS A 37 -3.49 -6.89 0.29
N VAL A 38 -2.72 -5.95 -0.25
CA VAL A 38 -3.17 -4.61 -0.59
C VAL A 38 -3.10 -4.46 -2.11
N THR A 39 -4.18 -3.95 -2.70
CA THR A 39 -4.25 -3.76 -4.14
C THR A 39 -4.28 -2.28 -4.51
N GLY A 40 -3.74 -1.95 -5.68
CA GLY A 40 -3.91 -0.65 -6.32
C GLY A 40 -4.14 -0.85 -7.81
N GLU A 41 -4.88 0.07 -8.42
CA GLU A 41 -5.37 -0.11 -9.78
C GLU A 41 -5.16 1.13 -10.66
N SER A 42 -4.76 0.91 -11.91
CA SER A 42 -4.80 1.92 -12.97
C SER A 42 -5.71 1.43 -14.08
N ALA A 43 -6.46 2.35 -14.68
CA ALA A 43 -7.38 2.06 -15.77
C ALA A 43 -7.23 3.18 -16.81
N CYS A 44 -6.58 2.88 -17.94
CA CYS A 44 -6.46 3.82 -19.05
C CYS A 44 -7.74 3.82 -19.91
N LEU A 45 -8.07 4.97 -20.48
CA LEU A 45 -9.28 5.16 -21.29
C LEU A 45 -9.09 4.76 -22.76
N ASP A 46 -7.85 4.71 -23.26
CA ASP A 46 -7.53 4.46 -24.65
C ASP A 46 -6.38 3.44 -24.80
N VAL A 47 -6.66 2.35 -25.52
CA VAL A 47 -5.70 1.28 -25.82
C VAL A 47 -4.56 1.80 -26.71
N ALA A 48 -4.83 2.77 -27.59
CA ALA A 48 -3.81 3.31 -28.50
C ALA A 48 -2.71 4.09 -27.77
N ASN A 49 -2.98 4.54 -26.55
CA ASN A 49 -2.06 5.26 -25.67
C ASN A 49 -1.74 4.47 -24.39
N PHE A 50 -2.02 3.16 -24.38
CA PHE A 50 -1.73 2.32 -23.23
C PHE A 50 -0.23 2.05 -23.13
N ASP A 51 0.34 2.50 -22.01
CA ASP A 51 1.70 2.19 -21.60
C ASP A 51 1.65 1.36 -20.31
N VAL A 52 2.13 0.12 -20.41
CA VAL A 52 2.10 -0.84 -19.30
C VAL A 52 2.96 -0.37 -18.13
N GLU A 53 4.10 0.28 -18.40
CA GLU A 53 5.01 0.75 -17.35
C GLU A 53 4.36 1.90 -16.56
N ILE A 54 3.66 2.81 -17.27
CA ILE A 54 2.87 3.86 -16.61
C ILE A 54 1.73 3.23 -15.80
N GLY A 55 1.04 2.24 -16.36
CA GLY A 55 -0.05 1.54 -15.70
C GLY A 55 0.40 0.86 -14.40
N GLU A 56 1.50 0.12 -14.44
CA GLU A 56 2.10 -0.54 -13.28
C GLU A 56 2.54 0.49 -12.22
N SER A 57 3.25 1.54 -12.64
CA SER A 57 3.72 2.61 -11.74
C SER A 57 2.57 3.28 -10.98
N VAL A 58 1.48 3.62 -11.68
CA VAL A 58 0.29 4.23 -11.06
C VAL A 58 -0.42 3.24 -10.12
N ALA A 59 -0.57 1.98 -10.53
CA ALA A 59 -1.19 0.95 -9.72
C ALA A 59 -0.40 0.69 -8.43
N HIS A 60 0.93 0.59 -8.53
CA HIS A 60 1.83 0.46 -7.39
C HIS A 60 1.77 1.65 -6.44
N ALA A 61 1.84 2.88 -6.97
CA ALA A 61 1.77 4.08 -6.14
C ALA A 61 0.47 4.13 -5.32
N LYS A 62 -0.65 3.73 -5.91
CA LYS A 62 -1.94 3.62 -5.21
C LYS A 62 -1.94 2.53 -4.14
N ALA A 63 -1.37 1.36 -4.43
CA ALA A 63 -1.24 0.29 -3.44
C ALA A 63 -0.38 0.73 -2.24
N VAL A 64 0.77 1.38 -2.49
CA VAL A 64 1.65 1.94 -1.46
C VAL A 64 0.95 3.02 -0.64
N SER A 65 0.15 3.89 -1.26
CA SER A 65 -0.64 4.90 -0.55
C SER A 65 -1.63 4.26 0.45
N LYS A 66 -2.29 3.16 0.06
CA LYS A 66 -3.18 2.41 0.97
C LYS A 66 -2.41 1.79 2.14
N ILE A 67 -1.18 1.30 1.92
CA ILE A 67 -0.34 0.78 3.01
C ILE A 67 0.01 1.90 3.99
N TRP A 68 0.29 3.11 3.50
CA TRP A 68 0.52 4.29 4.33
C TRP A 68 -0.64 4.56 5.30
N GLU A 69 -1.89 4.47 4.81
CA GLU A 69 -3.09 4.63 5.64
C GLU A 69 -3.20 3.52 6.70
N LEU A 70 -2.96 2.26 6.32
CA LEU A 70 -3.02 1.12 7.22
C LEU A 70 -1.97 1.18 8.33
N GLU A 71 -0.71 1.43 7.98
CA GLU A 71 0.39 1.57 8.94
C GLU A 71 0.19 2.81 9.83
N GLY A 72 -0.37 3.88 9.27
CA GLY A 72 -0.74 5.09 10.01
C GLY A 72 -1.79 4.80 11.08
N TYR A 73 -2.86 4.09 10.71
CA TYR A 73 -3.89 3.65 11.64
C TYR A 73 -3.33 2.73 12.73
N LEU A 74 -2.52 1.71 12.36
CA LEU A 74 -1.91 0.79 13.32
C LEU A 74 -1.02 1.51 14.35
N LEU A 75 -0.22 2.48 13.90
CA LEU A 75 0.61 3.29 14.81
C LEU A 75 -0.25 4.14 15.75
N ALA A 76 -1.33 4.76 15.24
CA ALA A 76 -2.25 5.54 16.07
C ALA A 76 -2.95 4.65 17.12
N GLN A 77 -3.42 3.48 16.72
CA GLN A 77 -4.07 2.51 17.60
C GLN A 77 -3.14 2.03 18.71
N LYS A 78 -1.91 1.62 18.36
CA LYS A 78 -0.91 1.19 19.35
C LYS A 78 -0.66 2.24 20.42
N ARG A 79 -0.56 3.51 20.01
CA ARG A 79 -0.36 4.63 20.94
C ARG A 79 -1.56 4.86 21.85
N TYR A 80 -2.77 4.71 21.34
CA TYR A 80 -3.99 4.81 22.14
C TYR A 80 -4.02 3.73 23.23
N GLU A 81 -3.69 2.49 22.89
CA GLU A 81 -3.64 1.36 23.82
C GLU A 81 -2.55 1.54 24.89
N GLU A 82 -1.36 1.99 24.52
CA GLU A 82 -0.26 2.28 25.45
C GLU A 82 -0.67 3.34 26.49
N VAL A 83 -1.32 4.42 26.05
CA VAL A 83 -1.81 5.48 26.95
C VAL A 83 -2.93 4.99 27.85
N LYS A 84 -3.83 4.15 27.33
CA LYS A 84 -4.93 3.55 28.11
C LYS A 84 -4.40 2.61 29.20
N ASN A 85 -3.45 1.75 28.85
CA ASN A 85 -2.87 0.76 29.76
C ASN A 85 -1.99 1.41 30.85
N ALA A 86 -1.36 2.55 30.58
CA ALA A 86 -0.57 3.27 31.58
C ALA A 86 -1.40 4.03 32.64
N LYS A 87 -2.72 4.13 32.45
CA LYS A 87 -3.66 4.81 33.35
C LYS A 87 -4.52 3.86 34.20
N GLY A 88 -4.43 2.56 33.95
CA GLY A 88 -5.06 1.50 34.74
C GLY A 88 -4.04 0.86 35.67
#